data_AF-A0AAX3W0I4-F1
#
_entry.id   AF-A0AAX3W0I4-F1
#
_cell.length_a   1.000
_cell.length_b   1.000
_cell.length_c   1.000
_cell.angle_alpha   90.00
_cell.angle_beta   90.00
_cell.angle_gamma   90.00
#
_symmetry.space_group_name_H-M   'P 1'
#
loop_
_entity.id
_entity.type
_entity.pdbx_description
1 polymer ?
#
loop_
_entity_poly.entity_id
_entity_poly.type
_entity_poly.pdbx_seq_one_letter_code
_entity_poly.pdbx_strand_id
1 'polypeptide(L)'
;MLDKQFNLNYKKYEKMIHHLLHQHQIKYHYDDYFQLMVIKLWDLLKSYDESKSTNQEKYIYLKLKYYLIDCLRRNIKEINRFLPTSDYTLLDQSYSDFYQYELYSLLDILNEEELTWLNLTLQGFSTNEISIYMNKSPSSIKRYRKSTREKLKSEFLF
;
A
#
# COMPACT_ATOMS: atom_id res chain seq x y z
N MET A 1 2.24 -2.47 -43.60
CA MET A 1 0.78 -2.66 -43.43
C MET A 1 0.43 -2.99 -41.97
N LEU A 2 1.21 -3.83 -41.27
CA LEU A 2 1.06 -4.11 -39.82
C LEU A 2 1.07 -2.84 -38.93
N ASP A 3 1.94 -1.86 -39.21
CA ASP A 3 2.13 -0.70 -38.32
C ASP A 3 0.93 0.26 -38.29
N LYS A 4 0.20 0.39 -39.41
CA LYS A 4 -1.04 1.20 -39.44
C LYS A 4 -2.18 0.53 -38.68
N GLN A 5 -2.23 -0.80 -38.68
CA GLN A 5 -3.25 -1.57 -37.98
C GLN A 5 -2.98 -1.65 -36.47
N PHE A 6 -1.70 -1.65 -36.08
CA PHE A 6 -1.30 -1.50 -34.67
C PHE A 6 -1.72 -0.15 -34.09
N ASN A 7 -1.47 0.96 -34.79
CA ASN A 7 -1.84 2.30 -34.30
C ASN A 7 -3.35 2.49 -34.09
N LEU A 8 -4.19 1.85 -34.92
CA LEU A 8 -5.65 1.90 -34.77
C LEU A 8 -6.14 1.09 -33.57
N ASN A 9 -5.54 -0.09 -33.33
CA ASN A 9 -5.85 -0.94 -32.18
C ASN A 9 -5.23 -0.40 -30.88
N TYR A 10 -4.09 0.29 -30.96
CA TYR A 10 -3.36 0.85 -29.82
C TYR A 10 -4.25 1.77 -28.99
N LYS A 11 -4.94 2.74 -29.62
CA LYS A 11 -5.84 3.67 -28.89
C LYS A 11 -6.97 2.98 -28.12
N LYS A 12 -7.44 1.82 -28.61
CA LYS A 12 -8.50 1.04 -27.97
C LYS A 12 -7.99 0.36 -26.70
N TYR A 13 -6.80 -0.26 -26.77
CA TYR A 13 -6.22 -1.00 -25.66
C TYR A 13 -5.40 -0.11 -24.71
N GLU A 14 -4.98 1.08 -25.13
CA GLU A 14 -4.29 2.08 -24.31
C GLU A 14 -5.13 2.45 -23.07
N LYS A 15 -6.41 2.79 -23.26
CA LYS A 15 -7.34 3.06 -22.14
C LYS A 15 -7.45 1.87 -21.19
N MET A 16 -7.45 0.66 -21.74
CA MET A 16 -7.53 -0.57 -20.95
C MET A 16 -6.25 -0.81 -20.14
N ILE A 17 -5.08 -0.51 -20.70
CA ILE A 17 -3.80 -0.58 -20.00
C ILE A 17 -3.78 0.46 -18.87
N HIS A 18 -4.13 1.72 -19.13
CA HIS A 18 -4.23 2.74 -18.08
C HIS A 18 -5.18 2.33 -16.97
N HIS A 19 -6.33 1.75 -17.31
CA HIS A 19 -7.28 1.23 -16.32
C HIS A 19 -6.67 0.11 -15.47
N LEU A 20 -5.96 -0.85 -16.07
CA LEU A 20 -5.28 -1.93 -15.34
C LEU A 20 -4.20 -1.38 -14.40
N LEU A 21 -3.38 -0.44 -14.86
CA LEU A 21 -2.33 0.18 -14.04
C LEU A 21 -2.92 0.94 -12.84
N HIS A 22 -4.00 1.71 -13.08
CA HIS A 22 -4.70 2.44 -12.03
C HIS A 22 -5.40 1.49 -11.03
N GLN A 23 -6.05 0.43 -11.52
CA GLN A 23 -6.68 -0.59 -10.69
C GLN A 23 -5.68 -1.27 -9.75
N HIS A 24 -4.45 -1.49 -10.21
CA HIS A 24 -3.36 -2.06 -9.43
C HIS A 24 -2.54 -1.01 -8.65
N GLN A 25 -3.01 0.25 -8.59
CA GLN A 25 -2.41 1.35 -7.84
C GLN A 25 -0.92 1.58 -8.14
N ILE A 26 -0.50 1.37 -9.39
CA ILE A 26 0.89 1.59 -9.79
C ILE A 26 1.15 3.10 -9.84
N LYS A 27 1.92 3.59 -8.86
CA LYS A 27 2.33 5.00 -8.75
C LYS A 27 3.80 5.22 -9.14
N TYR A 28 4.66 4.24 -8.84
CA TYR A 28 6.08 4.27 -9.15
C TYR A 28 6.35 3.50 -10.45
N HIS A 29 7.30 3.98 -11.26
CA HIS A 29 7.68 3.37 -12.54
C HIS A 29 6.50 3.20 -13.52
N TYR A 30 5.55 4.14 -13.47
CA TYR A 30 4.32 4.06 -14.27
C TYR A 30 4.61 3.88 -15.76
N ASP A 31 5.52 4.70 -16.29
CA ASP A 31 5.90 4.67 -17.71
C ASP A 31 6.57 3.34 -18.09
N ASP A 32 7.39 2.78 -17.21
CA ASP A 32 8.05 1.47 -17.43
C ASP A 32 7.00 0.34 -17.52
N TYR A 33 6.07 0.29 -16.57
CA TYR A 33 5.00 -0.70 -16.59
C TYR A 33 4.07 -0.51 -17.79
N PHE A 34 3.78 0.74 -18.16
CA PHE A 34 3.01 1.04 -19.36
C PHE A 34 3.70 0.51 -20.62
N GLN A 35 4.99 0.79 -20.79
CA GLN A 35 5.76 0.31 -21.94
C GLN A 35 5.83 -1.22 -21.99
N LEU A 36 6.04 -1.88 -20.84
CA LEU A 36 6.01 -3.36 -20.76
C LEU A 36 4.66 -3.94 -21.19
N MET A 37 3.56 -3.28 -20.83
CA MET A 37 2.21 -3.69 -21.23
C MET A 37 1.96 -3.48 -22.73
N VAL A 38 2.47 -2.40 -23.31
CA VAL A 38 2.38 -2.12 -24.75
C VAL A 38 3.18 -3.16 -25.57
N ILE A 39 4.39 -3.50 -25.13
CA ILE A 39 5.20 -4.56 -25.76
C ILE A 39 4.44 -5.89 -25.70
N LYS A 40 3.88 -6.23 -24.52
CA LYS A 40 3.13 -7.47 -24.38
C LYS A 40 1.87 -7.51 -25.24
N LEU A 41 1.19 -6.36 -25.38
CA LEU A 41 0.03 -6.22 -26.27
C LEU A 41 0.42 -6.52 -27.73
N TRP A 42 1.55 -6.02 -28.20
CA TRP A 42 2.03 -6.29 -29.56
C TRP A 42 2.25 -7.79 -29.80
N ASP A 43 2.89 -8.48 -28.86
CA ASP A 43 3.07 -9.94 -28.93
C ASP A 43 1.73 -10.69 -28.94
N LEU A 44 0.78 -10.26 -28.11
CA LEU A 44 -0.54 -10.88 -28.02
C LEU A 44 -1.36 -10.68 -29.30
N LEU A 45 -1.28 -9.51 -29.93
CA LEU A 45 -1.94 -9.23 -31.20
C LEU A 45 -1.35 -10.05 -32.35
N LYS A 46 -0.03 -10.31 -32.33
CA LYS A 46 0.65 -11.14 -33.34
C LYS A 46 0.39 -12.63 -33.16
N SER A 47 0.23 -13.09 -31.92
CA SER A 47 0.01 -14.50 -31.57
C SER A 47 -1.46 -14.88 -31.42
N TYR A 48 -2.37 -13.93 -31.60
CA TYR A 48 -3.80 -14.18 -31.49
C TYR A 48 -4.28 -15.07 -32.64
N ASP A 49 -5.00 -16.12 -32.26
CA ASP A 49 -5.56 -17.11 -33.18
C ASP A 49 -7.05 -17.22 -32.89
N GLU A 50 -7.87 -16.76 -33.85
CA GLU A 50 -9.33 -16.72 -33.74
C GLU A 50 -9.94 -18.12 -33.54
N SER A 51 -9.22 -19.19 -33.91
CA SER A 51 -9.68 -20.57 -33.69
C SER A 51 -9.70 -20.97 -32.22
N LYS A 52 -8.93 -20.31 -31.36
CA LYS A 52 -8.76 -20.67 -29.94
C LYS A 52 -9.58 -19.81 -28.98
N SER A 53 -10.10 -18.68 -29.44
CA SER A 53 -10.82 -17.72 -28.61
C SER A 53 -11.80 -16.92 -29.46
N THR A 54 -13.09 -17.00 -29.15
CA THR A 54 -14.14 -16.25 -29.86
C THR A 54 -14.13 -14.75 -29.51
N ASN A 55 -13.51 -14.34 -28.39
CA ASN A 55 -13.51 -12.95 -27.93
C ASN A 55 -12.09 -12.43 -27.67
N GLN A 56 -11.57 -11.70 -28.67
CA GLN A 56 -10.22 -11.12 -28.67
C GLN A 56 -9.98 -10.16 -27.49
N GLU A 57 -10.96 -9.31 -27.16
CA GLU A 57 -10.80 -8.31 -26.12
C GLU A 57 -10.66 -8.95 -24.74
N LYS A 58 -11.52 -9.93 -24.43
CA LYS A 58 -11.47 -10.66 -23.17
C LYS A 58 -10.17 -11.45 -23.04
N TYR A 59 -9.71 -12.07 -24.13
CA TYR A 59 -8.43 -12.78 -24.17
C TYR A 59 -7.26 -11.84 -23.86
N ILE A 60 -7.17 -10.71 -24.56
CA ILE A 60 -6.09 -9.73 -24.38
C ILE A 60 -6.14 -9.14 -22.96
N TYR A 61 -7.31 -8.76 -22.46
CA TYR A 61 -7.47 -8.24 -21.10
C TYR A 61 -6.95 -9.22 -20.05
N LEU A 62 -7.37 -10.50 -20.11
CA LEU A 62 -6.93 -11.51 -19.15
C LEU A 62 -5.42 -11.73 -19.22
N LYS A 63 -4.86 -11.87 -20.43
CA LYS A 63 -3.41 -12.09 -20.60
C LYS A 63 -2.59 -10.90 -20.10
N LEU A 64 -3.03 -9.68 -20.37
CA LEU A 64 -2.38 -8.46 -19.87
C LEU A 64 -2.48 -8.34 -18.34
N LYS A 65 -3.65 -8.64 -17.76
CA LYS A 65 -3.83 -8.62 -16.30
C LYS A 65 -2.89 -9.59 -15.60
N TYR A 66 -2.82 -10.85 -16.06
CA TYR A 66 -1.92 -11.83 -15.44
C TYR A 66 -0.45 -11.48 -15.66
N TYR A 67 -0.10 -10.97 -16.85
CA TYR A 67 1.26 -10.49 -17.11
C TYR A 67 1.67 -9.36 -16.16
N LEU A 68 0.77 -8.40 -15.89
CA LEU A 68 1.02 -7.32 -14.93
C LEU A 68 1.28 -7.86 -13.53
N ILE A 69 0.45 -8.81 -13.07
CA ILE A 69 0.62 -9.47 -11.77
C ILE A 69 1.98 -10.18 -11.68
N ASP A 70 2.41 -10.85 -12.75
CA ASP A 70 3.70 -11.53 -12.79
C ASP A 70 4.89 -10.55 -12.81
N CYS A 71 4.74 -9.37 -13.44
CA CYS A 71 5.72 -8.29 -13.33
C CYS A 71 5.83 -7.80 -11.88
N LEU A 72 4.70 -7.56 -11.21
CA LEU A 72 4.68 -7.11 -9.81
C LEU A 72 5.30 -8.15 -8.87
N ARG A 73 4.96 -9.43 -9.03
CA ARG A 73 5.54 -10.53 -8.25
C ARG A 73 7.06 -10.63 -8.44
N ARG A 74 7.55 -10.46 -9.68
CA ARG A 74 8.99 -10.43 -9.96
C ARG A 74 9.65 -9.24 -9.30
N ASN A 75 9.05 -8.05 -9.40
CA ASN A 75 9.57 -6.84 -8.76
C ASN A 75 9.67 -7.00 -7.24
N ILE A 76 8.63 -7.52 -6.57
CA ILE A 76 8.66 -7.83 -5.13
C ILE A 76 9.77 -8.84 -4.80
N LYS A 77 9.94 -9.89 -5.62
CA LYS A 77 11.01 -10.87 -5.42
C LYS A 77 12.41 -10.25 -5.55
N GLU A 78 12.62 -9.36 -6.52
CA GLU A 78 13.88 -8.64 -6.67
C GLU A 78 14.11 -7.68 -5.50
N ILE A 79 13.11 -6.89 -5.11
CA ILE A 79 13.17 -6.03 -3.92
C ILE A 79 13.55 -6.86 -2.68
N ASN A 80 12.92 -8.01 -2.46
CA ASN A 80 13.24 -8.90 -1.34
C ASN A 80 14.62 -9.56 -1.45
N ARG A 81 15.21 -9.67 -2.65
CA ARG A 81 16.57 -10.17 -2.84
C ARG A 81 17.62 -9.10 -2.53
N PHE A 82 17.32 -7.85 -2.85
CA PHE A 82 18.22 -6.71 -2.62
C PHE A 82 17.98 -6.00 -1.29
N LEU A 83 16.84 -6.23 -0.64
CA LEU A 83 16.67 -5.99 0.78
C LEU A 83 17.68 -6.89 1.49
N PRO A 84 18.71 -6.33 2.12
CA PRO A 84 19.56 -7.15 2.97
C PRO A 84 18.63 -7.82 3.98
N THR A 85 18.68 -9.14 4.06
CA THR A 85 18.19 -9.85 5.24
C THR A 85 19.12 -9.46 6.38
N SER A 86 18.93 -8.26 6.89
CA SER A 86 19.53 -7.76 8.10
C SER A 86 18.38 -7.24 8.92
N ASP A 87 18.04 -8.02 9.94
CA ASP A 87 17.24 -7.59 11.07
C ASP A 87 17.47 -6.09 11.36
N TYR A 88 16.38 -5.32 11.36
CA TYR A 88 16.25 -4.04 12.08
C TYR A 88 17.16 -2.85 11.74
N THR A 89 18.01 -2.88 10.71
CA THR A 89 19.07 -1.85 10.60
C THR A 89 19.03 -1.09 9.28
N LEU A 90 17.99 -0.28 9.06
CA LEU A 90 18.04 0.95 8.27
C LEU A 90 16.79 1.80 8.55
N LEU A 91 16.41 1.91 9.84
CA LEU A 91 15.69 3.11 10.26
C LEU A 91 16.73 4.23 10.19
N ASP A 92 16.52 5.14 9.24
CA ASP A 92 17.20 6.42 9.16
C ASP A 92 17.31 6.99 10.59
N GLN A 93 18.54 7.04 11.13
CA GLN A 93 18.77 7.40 12.55
C GLN A 93 18.22 8.79 12.87
N SER A 94 18.07 9.64 11.86
CA SER A 94 17.42 10.95 11.99
C SER A 94 15.94 10.87 12.37
N TYR A 95 15.21 9.82 11.94
CA TYR A 95 13.82 9.59 12.34
C TYR A 95 13.71 9.02 13.77
N SER A 96 14.66 8.17 14.19
CA SER A 96 14.65 7.58 15.54
C SER A 96 14.81 8.64 16.64
N ASP A 97 15.71 9.61 16.43
CA ASP A 97 16.00 10.63 17.44
C ASP A 97 14.80 11.57 17.65
N PHE A 98 14.11 11.97 16.58
CA PHE A 98 12.93 12.84 16.67
C PHE A 98 11.79 12.20 17.46
N TYR A 99 11.51 10.91 17.23
CA TYR A 99 10.47 10.19 17.98
C TYR A 99 10.88 9.89 19.42
N GLN A 100 12.16 9.69 19.73
CA GLN A 100 12.57 9.50 21.13
C GLN A 100 12.27 10.73 21.98
N TYR A 101 12.56 11.95 21.49
CA TYR A 101 12.22 13.18 22.21
C TYR A 101 10.71 13.38 22.38
N GLU A 102 9.91 13.09 21.34
CA GLU A 102 8.44 13.14 21.45
C GLU A 102 7.89 12.09 22.42
N LEU A 103 8.48 10.89 22.47
CA LEU A 103 8.09 9.80 23.39
C LEU A 103 8.44 10.11 24.85
N TYR A 104 9.60 10.73 25.13
CA TYR A 104 9.93 11.19 26.48
C TYR A 104 9.01 12.32 26.93
N SER A 105 8.69 13.27 26.05
CA SER A 105 7.70 14.32 26.32
C SER A 105 6.32 13.72 26.63
N LEU A 106 5.89 12.70 25.88
CA LEU A 106 4.64 11.97 26.12
C LEU A 106 4.60 11.28 27.50
N LEU A 107 5.72 10.74 27.97
CA LEU A 107 5.86 10.12 29.29
C LEU A 107 5.73 11.12 30.45
N ASP A 108 6.15 12.38 30.25
CA ASP A 108 6.00 13.43 31.27
C ASP A 108 4.55 13.93 31.38
N ILE A 109 3.78 13.83 30.31
CA ILE A 109 2.42 14.39 30.21
C ILE A 109 1.36 13.34 30.61
N LEU A 110 1.53 12.10 30.16
CA LEU A 110 0.54 11.03 30.29
C LEU A 110 0.84 10.12 31.48
N ASN A 111 -0.21 9.75 32.22
CA ASN A 111 -0.08 8.74 33.27
C ASN A 111 0.06 7.34 32.64
N GLU A 112 0.60 6.36 33.38
CA GLU A 112 0.81 4.99 32.88
C GLU A 112 -0.46 4.36 32.27
N GLU A 113 -1.63 4.59 32.88
CA GLU A 113 -2.91 4.10 32.36
C GLU A 113 -3.33 4.79 31.05
N GLU A 114 -3.04 6.08 30.90
CA GLU A 114 -3.33 6.87 29.69
C GLU A 114 -2.41 6.48 28.54
N LEU A 115 -1.13 6.25 28.84
CA LEU A 115 -0.14 5.79 27.88
C LEU A 115 -0.43 4.36 27.41
N THR A 116 -0.82 3.48 28.33
CA THR A 116 -1.26 2.12 27.99
C THR A 116 -2.50 2.16 27.08
N TRP A 117 -3.47 3.02 27.40
CA TRP A 117 -4.64 3.24 26.54
C TRP A 117 -4.25 3.76 25.14
N LEU A 118 -3.35 4.73 25.06
CA LEU A 118 -2.88 5.32 23.80
C LEU A 118 -2.19 4.26 22.93
N ASN A 119 -1.28 3.48 23.49
CA ASN A 119 -0.55 2.41 22.79
C ASN A 119 -1.50 1.35 22.22
N LEU A 120 -2.46 0.87 23.01
CA LEU A 120 -3.44 -0.12 22.55
C LEU A 120 -4.36 0.48 21.46
N THR A 121 -4.71 1.75 21.58
CA THR A 121 -5.52 2.42 20.55
C THR A 121 -4.75 2.58 19.24
N LEU A 122 -3.45 2.90 19.29
CA LEU A 122 -2.58 2.98 18.10
C LEU A 122 -2.37 1.62 17.42
N GLN A 123 -2.38 0.54 18.19
CA GLN A 123 -2.35 -0.83 17.68
C GLN A 123 -3.69 -1.31 17.09
N GLY A 124 -4.75 -0.50 17.18
CA GLY A 124 -6.05 -0.76 16.56
C GLY A 124 -7.06 -1.51 17.43
N PHE A 125 -6.82 -1.66 18.73
CA PHE A 125 -7.77 -2.30 19.65
C PHE A 125 -9.03 -1.45 19.85
N SER A 126 -10.18 -2.11 19.92
CA SER A 126 -11.47 -1.49 20.23
C SER A 126 -11.61 -1.14 21.72
N THR A 127 -12.52 -0.23 22.07
CA THR A 127 -12.72 0.17 23.47
C THR A 127 -13.11 -0.99 24.39
N ASN A 128 -13.78 -2.00 23.84
CA ASN A 128 -14.18 -3.18 24.60
C ASN A 128 -12.98 -4.12 24.84
N GLU A 129 -12.14 -4.31 23.82
CA GLU A 129 -10.91 -5.11 23.96
C GLU A 129 -9.92 -4.45 24.92
N ILE A 130 -9.78 -3.12 24.87
CA ILE A 130 -8.94 -2.37 25.81
C ILE A 130 -9.49 -2.47 27.24
N SER A 131 -10.81 -2.42 27.40
CA SER A 131 -11.47 -2.59 28.71
C SER A 131 -11.15 -3.95 29.32
N ILE A 132 -11.15 -5.01 28.51
CA ILE A 132 -10.76 -6.36 28.93
C ILE A 132 -9.26 -6.43 29.21
N TYR A 133 -8.41 -5.89 28.33
CA TYR A 133 -6.96 -5.94 28.44
C TYR A 133 -6.43 -5.22 29.68
N MET A 134 -6.96 -4.03 29.97
CA MET A 134 -6.56 -3.24 31.14
C MET A 134 -7.30 -3.66 32.42
N ASN A 135 -8.28 -4.56 32.32
CA ASN A 135 -9.20 -4.92 33.41
C ASN A 135 -9.86 -3.69 34.06
N LYS A 136 -10.36 -2.76 33.23
CA LYS A 136 -11.01 -1.51 33.64
C LYS A 136 -12.38 -1.41 33.01
N SER A 137 -13.30 -0.69 33.66
CA SER A 137 -14.65 -0.48 33.12
C SER A 137 -14.61 0.32 31.79
N PRO A 138 -15.59 0.14 30.90
CA PRO A 138 -15.70 0.93 29.67
C PRO A 138 -15.80 2.45 29.93
N SER A 139 -16.37 2.84 31.08
CA SER A 139 -16.40 4.24 31.52
C SER A 139 -15.01 4.80 31.85
N SER A 140 -14.13 3.98 32.43
CA SER A 140 -12.74 4.35 32.71
C SER A 140 -11.95 4.50 31.41
N ILE A 141 -12.14 3.62 30.42
CA ILE A 141 -11.52 3.74 29.09
C ILE A 141 -11.94 5.03 28.39
N LYS A 142 -13.23 5.40 28.46
CA LYS A 142 -13.70 6.69 27.93
C LYS A 142 -13.08 7.88 28.66
N ARG A 143 -12.86 7.77 29.97
CA ARG A 143 -12.15 8.79 30.77
C ARG A 143 -10.69 8.93 30.31
N TYR A 144 -9.95 7.82 30.17
CA TYR A 144 -8.56 7.85 29.66
C TYR A 144 -8.48 8.46 28.27
N ARG A 145 -9.40 8.08 27.36
CA ARG A 145 -9.48 8.70 26.03
C ARG A 145 -9.64 10.21 26.07
N LYS A 146 -10.56 10.70 26.91
CA LYS A 146 -10.84 12.14 27.03
C LYS A 146 -9.62 12.87 27.62
N SER A 147 -9.11 12.39 28.76
CA SER A 147 -7.97 12.98 29.47
C SER A 147 -6.71 13.00 28.61
N THR A 148 -6.36 11.87 27.98
CA THR A 148 -5.23 11.76 27.05
C THR A 148 -5.34 12.77 25.91
N ARG A 149 -6.53 12.91 25.30
CA ARG A 149 -6.74 13.88 24.22
C ARG A 149 -6.62 15.32 24.69
N GLU A 150 -7.14 15.66 25.86
CA GLU A 150 -7.03 17.02 26.43
C GLU A 150 -5.57 17.40 26.71
N LYS A 151 -4.81 16.47 27.28
CA LYS A 151 -3.37 16.65 27.56
C LYS A 151 -2.50 16.74 26.30
N LEU A 152 -2.73 15.86 25.32
CA LEU A 152 -2.05 15.96 24.02
C LEU A 152 -2.41 17.27 23.31
N LYS A 153 -3.65 17.73 23.48
CA LYS A 153 -4.12 18.98 22.88
C LYS A 153 -3.43 20.20 23.49
N SER A 154 -3.18 20.22 24.81
CA SER A 154 -2.53 21.37 25.46
C SER A 154 -1.05 21.49 25.10
N GLU A 155 -0.38 20.36 24.84
CA GLU A 155 1.07 20.30 24.67
C GLU A 155 1.51 20.34 23.19
N PHE A 156 0.73 19.73 22.29
CA PHE A 156 1.10 19.60 20.87
C PHE A 156 0.29 20.47 19.90
N LEU A 157 -0.66 21.28 20.37
CA LEU A 157 -1.22 22.34 19.53
C LEU A 157 -0.45 23.65 19.69
N PHE A 158 0.14 24.09 18.57
CA PHE A 158 0.41 25.48 18.25
C PHE A 158 -0.85 26.35 18.31
#